data_AF-A0A151TD37-F1
#
_entry.id   AF-A0A151TD37-F1
#
_cell.length_a   1.000
_cell.length_b   1.000
_cell.length_c   1.000
_cell.angle_alpha   90.00
_cell.angle_beta   90.00
_cell.angle_gamma   90.00
#
_symmetry.space_group_name_H-M   'P 1'
#
loop_
_entity.id
_entity.type
_entity.pdbx_description
1 polymer ?
#
loop_
_entity_poly.entity_id
_entity_poly.type
_entity_poly.pdbx_seq_one_letter_code
_entity_poly.pdbx_strand_id
1 'polypeptide(L)'
;LLRDLMMGAAKATFVEAWDEKMQQIKKINSKAYDWLNAVPPQAWCKHAFSFYPKCDVLMNNLSEAFNSTILLAREKPILTMFEWIRSYVMGRFATLMEKVAKYDGNVMPKPRKRLDKEIEKKW
;
A
#
# COMPACT_ATOMS: atom_id res chain seq x y z
N LEU A 1 -2.80 -17.95 7.44
CA LEU A 1 -2.18 -18.81 6.41
C LEU A 1 -2.66 -18.49 4.99
N LEU A 2 -3.88 -18.87 4.58
CA LEU A 2 -4.33 -18.64 3.19
C LEU A 2 -4.33 -17.14 2.80
N ARG A 3 -4.81 -16.27 3.69
CA ARG A 3 -4.73 -14.81 3.53
C ARG A 3 -3.31 -14.31 3.31
N ASP A 4 -2.35 -14.85 4.05
CA ASP A 4 -0.95 -14.41 4.00
C ASP A 4 -0.28 -14.86 2.70
N LEU A 5 -0.62 -16.06 2.21
CA LEU A 5 -0.18 -16.56 0.92
C LEU A 5 -0.78 -15.77 -0.24
N MET A 6 -2.08 -15.46 -0.17
CA MET A 6 -2.75 -14.61 -1.16
C MET A 6 -2.12 -13.21 -1.19
N MET A 7 -1.85 -12.62 -0.03
CA MET A 7 -1.15 -11.33 0.06
C MET A 7 0.30 -11.42 -0.43
N GLY A 8 0.98 -12.55 -0.21
CA GLY A 8 2.30 -12.84 -0.75
C GLY A 8 2.29 -12.89 -2.28
N ALA A 9 1.33 -13.60 -2.87
CA ALA A 9 1.14 -13.67 -4.32
C ALA A 9 0.84 -12.27 -4.89
N ALA A 10 -0.13 -11.54 -4.32
CA ALA A 10 -0.48 -10.19 -4.76
C ALA A 10 0.74 -9.24 -4.76
N LYS A 11 1.59 -9.34 -3.72
CA LYS A 11 2.78 -8.48 -3.53
C LYS A 11 4.04 -8.94 -4.28
N ALA A 12 4.01 -10.11 -4.93
CA ALA A 12 5.16 -10.64 -5.63
C ALA A 12 5.61 -9.68 -6.73
N THR A 13 6.90 -9.34 -6.73
CA THR A 13 7.49 -8.40 -7.70
C THR A 13 7.78 -9.06 -9.04
N PHE A 14 8.01 -10.37 -9.06
CA PHE A 14 8.33 -11.16 -10.24
C PHE A 14 7.43 -12.41 -10.31
N VAL A 15 7.27 -12.95 -11.52
CA VAL A 15 6.31 -14.02 -11.83
C VAL A 15 6.62 -15.29 -11.06
N GLU A 16 7.90 -15.60 -10.87
CA GLU A 16 8.36 -16.82 -10.21
C GLU A 16 7.97 -16.84 -8.73
N ALA A 17 8.11 -15.70 -8.03
CA ALA A 17 7.64 -15.58 -6.64
C ALA A 17 6.12 -15.64 -6.54
N TRP A 18 5.41 -15.15 -7.55
CA TRP A 18 3.95 -15.28 -7.61
C TRP A 18 3.56 -16.75 -7.78
N ASP A 19 4.17 -17.46 -8.73
CA ASP A 19 3.85 -18.87 -9.01
C ASP A 19 4.14 -19.75 -7.79
N GLU A 20 5.26 -19.53 -7.09
CA GLU A 20 5.59 -20.24 -5.85
C GLU A 20 4.47 -20.10 -4.79
N LYS A 21 3.93 -18.89 -4.64
CA LYS A 21 2.82 -18.62 -3.70
C LYS A 21 1.50 -19.21 -4.19
N MET A 22 1.23 -19.16 -5.49
CA MET A 22 0.04 -19.78 -6.08
C MET A 22 0.06 -21.31 -5.93
N GLN A 23 1.21 -21.94 -6.09
CA GLN A 23 1.37 -23.38 -5.83
C GLN A 23 1.17 -23.72 -4.35
N GLN A 24 1.64 -22.89 -3.43
CA GLN A 24 1.36 -23.05 -1.99
C GLN A 24 -0.15 -22.93 -1.69
N ILE A 25 -0.84 -21.99 -2.35
CA ILE A 25 -2.31 -21.87 -2.25
C ILE A 25 -2.98 -23.13 -2.78
N LYS A 26 -2.57 -23.66 -3.94
CA LYS A 26 -3.13 -24.89 -4.54
C LYS A 26 -3.04 -26.10 -3.61
N LYS A 27 -1.91 -26.24 -2.90
CA LYS A 27 -1.69 -27.32 -1.92
C LYS A 27 -2.65 -27.23 -0.74
N ILE A 28 -3.05 -26.02 -0.33
CA ILE A 28 -3.93 -25.80 0.82
C ILE A 28 -5.41 -25.84 0.40
N ASN A 29 -5.74 -25.24 -0.75
CA ASN A 29 -7.10 -25.14 -1.25
C ASN A 29 -7.09 -24.97 -2.78
N SER A 30 -7.40 -26.05 -3.50
CA SER A 30 -7.48 -26.05 -4.96
C SER A 30 -8.54 -25.10 -5.50
N LYS A 31 -9.73 -25.03 -4.87
CA LYS A 31 -10.80 -24.12 -5.30
C LYS A 31 -10.39 -22.66 -5.22
N ALA A 32 -9.63 -22.29 -4.19
CA ALA A 32 -9.11 -20.93 -4.05
C ALA A 32 -8.07 -20.60 -5.14
N TYR A 33 -7.21 -21.57 -5.49
CA TYR A 33 -6.28 -21.44 -6.61
C TYR A 33 -7.01 -21.24 -7.93
N ASP A 34 -8.01 -22.08 -8.24
CA ASP A 34 -8.77 -21.99 -9.48
C ASP A 34 -9.49 -20.64 -9.59
N TRP A 35 -10.09 -20.16 -8.49
CA TRP A 35 -10.72 -18.85 -8.44
C TRP A 35 -9.74 -17.71 -8.68
N LEU A 36 -8.56 -17.73 -8.04
CA LEU A 36 -7.54 -16.70 -8.21
C LEU A 36 -6.94 -16.70 -9.63
N ASN A 37 -6.78 -17.88 -10.24
CA ASN A 37 -6.33 -18.01 -11.62
C ASN A 37 -7.36 -17.51 -12.64
N ALA A 38 -8.64 -17.58 -12.31
CA ALA A 38 -9.69 -17.02 -13.16
C ALA A 38 -9.68 -15.47 -13.18
N VAL A 39 -9.11 -14.84 -12.16
CA VAL A 39 -8.97 -13.37 -12.10
C VAL A 39 -7.69 -12.95 -12.83
N PRO A 40 -7.77 -12.04 -13.83
CA PRO A 40 -6.60 -11.55 -14.55
C PRO A 40 -5.52 -11.01 -13.60
N PRO A 41 -4.25 -11.49 -13.68
CA PRO A 41 -3.18 -11.06 -12.78
C PRO A 41 -2.97 -9.53 -12.78
N GLN A 42 -3.22 -8.86 -13.90
CA GLN A 42 -3.13 -7.40 -14.03
C GLN A 42 -4.06 -6.64 -13.08
N ALA A 43 -5.12 -7.27 -12.60
CA ALA A 43 -6.10 -6.66 -11.70
C ALA A 43 -5.67 -6.70 -10.22
N TRP A 44 -4.78 -7.62 -9.82
CA TRP A 44 -4.49 -7.86 -8.40
C TRP A 44 -3.05 -8.24 -8.05
N CYS A 45 -2.20 -8.53 -9.03
CA CYS A 45 -0.81 -8.94 -8.83
C CYS A 45 0.17 -7.85 -9.28
N LYS A 46 1.07 -7.46 -8.37
CA LYS A 46 2.07 -6.41 -8.61
C LYS A 46 2.96 -6.68 -9.82
N HIS A 47 3.44 -7.92 -9.99
CA HIS A 47 4.32 -8.29 -11.12
C HIS A 47 3.66 -8.06 -12.49
N ALA A 48 2.33 -8.04 -12.55
CA ALA A 48 1.55 -7.90 -13.79
C ALA A 48 0.96 -6.49 -13.97
N PHE A 49 1.17 -5.59 -13.01
CA PHE A 49 0.69 -4.22 -13.13
C PHE A 49 1.44 -3.46 -14.23
N SER A 50 0.73 -2.51 -14.86
CA SER A 50 1.36 -1.61 -15.82
C SER A 50 2.56 -0.90 -15.18
N PHE A 51 3.64 -0.77 -15.94
CA PHE A 51 4.81 -0.02 -15.52
C PHE A 51 4.52 1.48 -15.38
N TYR A 52 3.48 1.99 -16.04
CA TYR A 52 3.16 3.42 -16.04
C TYR A 52 2.85 3.98 -14.64
N PRO A 53 1.94 3.41 -13.83
CA PRO A 53 1.63 3.94 -12.51
C PRO A 53 2.71 3.79 -11.43
N LYS A 54 3.82 3.03 -11.65
CA LYS A 54 4.92 2.75 -10.68
C LYS A 54 4.52 2.83 -9.19
N CYS A 55 3.41 2.21 -8.80
CA CYS A 55 2.87 2.34 -7.44
C CYS A 55 3.14 1.06 -6.64
N ASP A 56 3.81 1.18 -5.49
CA ASP A 56 4.03 0.06 -4.56
C ASP A 56 2.78 -0.24 -3.70
N VAL A 57 1.74 0.59 -3.81
CA VAL A 57 0.51 0.46 -3.01
C VAL A 57 -0.51 -0.37 -3.76
N LEU A 58 -0.72 -1.60 -3.29
CA LEU A 58 -1.70 -2.55 -3.85
C LEU A 58 -3.08 -2.49 -3.19
N MET A 59 -3.19 -1.76 -2.08
CA MET A 59 -4.37 -1.76 -1.22
C MET A 59 -5.17 -0.46 -1.42
N ASN A 60 -6.48 -0.54 -1.24
CA ASN A 60 -7.39 0.62 -1.23
C ASN A 60 -7.18 1.59 -0.05
N ASN A 61 -6.14 1.38 0.75
CA ASN A 61 -5.81 2.20 1.92
C ASN A 61 -5.71 3.71 1.61
N LEU A 62 -5.30 4.09 0.39
CA LEU A 62 -5.22 5.50 0.01
C LEU A 62 -6.62 6.14 -0.04
N SER A 63 -7.54 5.51 -0.75
CA SER A 63 -8.92 5.99 -0.87
C SER A 63 -9.64 5.94 0.47
N GLU A 64 -9.43 4.89 1.27
CA GLU A 64 -10.02 4.76 2.61
C GLU A 64 -9.51 5.84 3.57
N ALA A 65 -8.20 6.10 3.58
CA ALA A 65 -7.62 7.17 4.39
C ALA A 65 -8.10 8.55 3.93
N PHE A 66 -8.22 8.77 2.61
CA PHE A 66 -8.77 10.01 2.08
C PHE A 66 -10.24 10.20 2.48
N ASN A 67 -11.08 9.19 2.23
CA ASN A 67 -12.51 9.21 2.53
C ASN A 67 -12.78 9.44 4.01
N SER A 68 -12.03 8.79 4.90
CA SER A 68 -12.17 9.00 6.34
C SER A 68 -11.75 10.41 6.77
N THR A 69 -10.72 10.97 6.14
CA THR A 69 -10.24 12.34 6.43
C THR A 69 -11.26 13.40 6.04
N ILE A 70 -11.87 13.30 4.86
CA ILE A 70 -12.78 14.33 4.35
C ILE A 70 -14.24 14.14 4.76
N LEU A 71 -14.54 13.14 5.59
CA LEU A 71 -15.91 12.76 5.96
C LEU A 71 -16.72 13.98 6.46
N LEU A 72 -16.15 14.75 7.38
CA LEU A 72 -16.79 15.95 7.95
C LEU A 72 -16.86 17.15 6.98
N ALA A 73 -15.99 17.16 5.96
CA ALA A 73 -15.96 18.22 4.96
C ALA A 73 -16.99 17.99 3.85
N ARG A 74 -17.32 16.72 3.56
CA ARG A 74 -18.25 16.33 2.49
C ARG A 74 -19.67 16.82 2.67
N GLU A 75 -20.10 17.01 3.92
CA GLU A 75 -21.45 17.52 4.23
C GLU A 75 -21.56 19.05 4.08
N LYS A 76 -20.47 19.73 3.75
CA LYS A 76 -20.43 21.19 3.62
C LYS A 76 -20.64 21.62 2.16
N PRO A 77 -21.09 22.87 1.92
CA PRO A 77 -21.10 23.44 0.58
C PRO A 77 -19.74 23.32 -0.10
N ILE A 78 -19.73 23.18 -1.43
CA ILE A 78 -18.52 22.89 -2.22
C ILE A 78 -17.36 23.84 -1.87
N LEU A 79 -17.63 25.14 -1.78
CA LEU A 79 -16.61 26.14 -1.44
C LEU A 79 -16.01 25.90 -0.04
N THR A 80 -16.86 25.64 0.94
CA THR A 80 -16.45 25.36 2.32
C THR A 80 -15.71 24.04 2.44
N MET A 81 -16.10 23.01 1.67
CA MET A 81 -15.39 21.73 1.61
C MET A 81 -13.97 21.93 1.08
N PHE A 82 -13.79 22.67 -0.02
CA PHE A 82 -12.45 22.93 -0.57
C PHE A 82 -11.58 23.74 0.39
N GLU A 83 -12.15 24.75 1.04
CA GLU A 83 -11.43 25.57 2.01
C GLU A 83 -10.97 24.76 3.23
N TRP A 84 -11.82 23.83 3.67
CA TRP A 84 -11.46 22.88 4.73
C TRP A 84 -10.31 21.96 4.30
N ILE A 85 -10.39 21.37 3.10
CA ILE A 85 -9.34 20.48 2.57
C ILE A 85 -8.01 21.25 2.45
N ARG A 86 -8.06 22.48 1.92
CA ARG A 86 -6.88 23.35 1.79
C ARG A 86 -6.24 23.60 3.15
N SER A 87 -7.03 24.03 4.14
CA SER A 87 -6.55 24.33 5.49
C SER A 87 -5.99 23.07 6.18
N TYR A 88 -6.65 21.92 6.00
CA TYR A 88 -6.18 20.63 6.51
C TYR A 88 -4.81 20.26 5.94
N VAL A 89 -4.64 20.34 4.61
CA VAL A 89 -3.38 20.01 3.94
C VAL A 89 -2.27 20.96 4.38
N MET A 90 -2.55 22.26 4.49
CA MET A 90 -1.56 23.24 4.92
C MET A 90 -1.12 23.02 6.38
N GLY A 91 -2.06 22.79 7.30
CA GLY A 91 -1.71 22.48 8.71
C GLY A 91 -0.91 21.19 8.85
N ARG A 92 -1.25 20.16 8.05
CA ARG A 92 -0.47 18.93 7.92
C ARG A 92 0.97 19.19 7.47
N PHE A 93 1.18 20.03 6.45
CA PHE A 93 2.54 20.36 5.99
C PHE A 93 3.32 21.15 7.03
N ALA A 94 2.71 22.15 7.68
CA ALA A 94 3.35 22.92 8.73
C ALA A 94 3.84 22.03 9.88
N THR A 95 2.98 21.15 10.40
CA THR A 95 3.36 20.21 11.47
C THR A 95 4.43 19.20 11.04
N LEU A 96 4.47 18.80 9.77
CA LEU A 96 5.53 17.95 9.24
C LEU A 96 6.86 18.70 9.15
N MET A 97 6.85 19.96 8.72
CA MET A 97 8.05 20.80 8.66
C MET A 97 8.65 21.03 10.05
N GLU A 98 7.83 21.30 11.07
CA GLU A 98 8.32 21.41 12.45
C GLU A 98 8.96 20.11 12.95
N LYS A 99 8.41 18.95 12.58
CA LYS A 99 8.97 17.64 12.95
C LYS A 99 10.30 17.38 12.25
N VAL A 100 10.39 17.72 10.96
CA VAL A 100 11.61 17.56 10.17
C VAL A 100 12.70 18.50 10.67
N ALA A 101 12.36 19.75 11.03
CA ALA A 101 13.32 20.70 11.58
C ALA A 101 13.96 20.23 12.91
N LYS A 102 13.25 19.42 13.68
CA LYS A 102 13.75 18.80 14.93
C LYS A 102 14.41 17.45 14.71
N TYR A 103 14.41 16.94 13.48
CA TYR A 103 14.92 15.60 13.16
C TYR A 103 16.35 15.68 12.64
N ASP A 104 17.28 15.10 13.39
CA ASP A 104 18.72 15.12 13.09
C ASP A 104 19.19 13.97 12.17
N GLY A 105 18.29 13.04 11.84
CA GLY A 105 18.65 11.85 11.06
C GLY A 105 18.73 12.12 9.55
N ASN A 106 19.77 11.57 8.91
CA ASN A 106 19.93 11.65 7.44
C ASN A 106 18.90 10.81 6.66
N VAL A 107 18.24 9.83 7.30
CA VAL A 107 17.25 8.94 6.67
C VAL A 107 16.03 8.88 7.57
N MET A 108 14.84 9.11 6.99
CA MET A 108 13.59 9.08 7.75
C MET A 108 13.39 7.76 8.51
N PRO A 109 12.74 7.78 9.69
CA PRO A 109 12.68 6.60 10.57
C PRO A 109 12.04 5.36 9.93
N LYS A 110 11.03 5.53 9.06
CA LYS A 110 10.31 4.42 8.42
C LYS A 110 11.18 3.65 7.41
N PRO A 111 11.79 4.30 6.40
CA PRO A 111 12.77 3.66 5.53
C PRO A 111 13.91 2.99 6.31
N ARG A 112 14.45 3.66 7.35
CA ARG A 112 15.52 3.09 8.17
C ARG A 112 15.10 1.77 8.83
N LYS A 113 13.96 1.76 9.52
CA LYS A 113 13.40 0.53 10.12
C LYS A 113 13.15 -0.59 9.10
N ARG A 114 12.75 -0.25 7.86
CA ARG A 114 12.57 -1.26 6.80
C ARG A 114 13.91 -1.84 6.37
N LEU A 115 14.93 -0.99 6.20
CA LEU A 115 16.28 -1.42 5.85
C LEU A 115 16.86 -2.34 6.93
N ASP A 116 16.79 -1.94 8.20
CA ASP A 116 17.33 -2.72 9.32
C ASP A 116 16.73 -4.14 9.37
N LYS A 117 15.42 -4.27 9.15
CA LYS A 117 14.74 -5.59 9.07
C LYS A 117 15.19 -6.46 7.90
N GLU A 118 15.49 -5.88 6.74
CA GLU A 118 15.96 -6.66 5.59
C GLU A 118 17.43 -7.08 5.76
N ILE A 119 18.21 -6.31 6.52
CA ILE A 119 19.57 -6.71 6.93
C ILE A 119 19.49 -7.89 7.90
N GLU A 120 18.66 -7.81 8.93
CA GLU A 120 18.47 -8.90 9.92
C GLU A 120 18.00 -10.22 9.30
N LYS A 121 17.26 -10.21 8.19
CA LYS A 121 16.81 -11.43 7.50
C LYS A 121 17.88 -12.10 6.62
N LYS A 122 18.90 -11.34 6.21
CA LYS A 122 19.96 -11.83 5.32
C LYS A 122 21.12 -12.49 6.08
N TRP A 123 21.15 -12.32 7.40
CA TRP A 123 22.07 -12.97 8.34
C TRP A 123 21.31 -13.95 9.22
#